data_AF-A0AAE0G506-F1
#
_entry.id   AF-A0AAE0G506-F1
#
_cell.length_a   1.000
_cell.length_b   1.000
_cell.length_c   1.000
_cell.angle_alpha   90.00
_cell.angle_beta   90.00
_cell.angle_gamma   90.00
#
_symmetry.space_group_name_H-M   'P 1'
#
loop_
_entity.id
_entity.type
_entity.pdbx_description
1 polymer ?
#
loop_
_entity_poly.entity_id
_entity_poly.type
_entity_poly.pdbx_seq_one_letter_code
_entity_poly.pdbx_strand_id
1 'polypeptide(L)'
;MSADIHGCDQRSATLSFSHPKLPHPISLEQHGATSDGFVPGTSSVIWPSARLLSEYLCEAEIITPEVNVVELGAGLGLVGLTAASLGACSVLLTDDQTEILFKNAKRSGLTNVKVSKCLWGECSRRKKAEETYDLILGSDLIYNQGFNLGSSAAWDPELAVEMVLVMLNGWCHIIK
;
A
#
# COMPACT_ATOMS: atom_id res chain seq x y z
N MET A 1 4.46 20.13 -19.29
CA MET A 1 3.10 19.57 -19.32
C MET A 1 3.13 18.31 -18.48
N SER A 2 2.51 18.32 -17.29
CA SER A 2 2.41 17.14 -16.43
C SER A 2 1.66 16.05 -17.18
N ALA A 3 2.09 14.80 -17.07
CA ALA A 3 1.23 13.68 -17.43
C ALA A 3 0.79 13.07 -16.10
N ASP A 4 -0.16 13.77 -15.48
CA ASP A 4 -0.87 13.25 -14.33
C ASP A 4 -1.80 12.17 -14.86
N ILE A 5 -1.55 10.91 -14.51
CA ILE A 5 -2.47 9.82 -14.81
C ILE A 5 -3.43 9.74 -13.63
N HIS A 6 -4.69 10.13 -13.86
CA HIS A 6 -5.73 10.18 -12.81
C HIS A 6 -5.31 10.99 -11.56
N GLY A 7 -4.53 12.07 -11.74
CA GLY A 7 -4.08 12.92 -10.63
C GLY A 7 -2.85 12.39 -9.86
N CYS A 8 -2.23 11.32 -10.34
CA CYS A 8 -0.93 10.85 -9.86
C CYS A 8 0.18 11.28 -10.82
N ASP A 9 1.15 12.05 -10.30
CA ASP A 9 2.39 12.32 -11.01
C ASP A 9 3.23 11.04 -11.05
N GLN A 10 3.33 10.43 -12.23
CA GLN A 10 4.15 9.24 -12.46
C GLN A 10 5.47 9.57 -13.17
N ARG A 11 5.83 10.85 -13.37
CA ARG A 11 7.08 11.25 -14.05
C ARG A 11 8.15 11.73 -13.09
N SER A 12 7.77 12.40 -12.02
CA SER A 12 8.72 12.92 -11.05
C SER A 12 9.41 11.80 -10.28
N ALA A 13 10.66 12.05 -9.86
CA ALA A 13 11.40 11.12 -8.99
C ALA A 13 10.84 11.07 -7.55
N THR A 14 9.96 12.00 -7.21
CA THR A 14 9.27 12.04 -5.93
C THR A 14 7.81 12.38 -6.10
N LEU A 15 6.96 11.74 -5.31
CA LEU A 15 5.57 12.10 -5.13
C LEU A 15 5.37 12.75 -3.75
N SER A 16 4.52 13.78 -3.68
CA SER A 16 4.01 14.30 -2.42
C SER A 16 2.50 14.09 -2.35
N PHE A 17 2.03 13.44 -1.30
CA PHE A 17 0.63 13.31 -0.96
C PHE A 17 0.32 14.17 0.26
N SER A 18 -0.63 15.09 0.12
CA SER A 18 -1.04 16.01 1.17
C SER A 18 -2.54 15.90 1.38
N HIS A 19 -2.97 15.93 2.64
CA HIS A 19 -4.38 15.93 3.00
C HIS A 19 -4.57 16.71 4.32
N PRO A 20 -5.64 17.49 4.51
CA PRO A 20 -5.86 18.27 5.73
C PRO A 20 -5.90 17.47 7.03
N LYS A 21 -6.24 16.18 6.95
CA LYS A 21 -6.27 15.23 8.08
C LYS A 21 -4.90 14.65 8.43
N LEU A 22 -3.90 14.84 7.58
CA LEU A 22 -2.53 14.38 7.86
C LEU A 22 -1.76 15.47 8.60
N PRO A 23 -0.93 15.09 9.61
CA PRO A 23 -0.09 16.05 10.31
C PRO A 23 0.95 16.69 9.38
N HIS A 24 1.50 15.91 8.45
CA HIS A 24 2.48 16.33 7.46
C HIS A 24 2.23 15.63 6.12
N PRO A 25 2.62 16.25 4.98
CA PRO A 25 2.63 15.57 3.69
C PRO A 25 3.50 14.31 3.71
N ILE A 26 3.03 13.26 3.06
CA ILE A 26 3.80 12.05 2.83
C ILE A 26 4.62 12.25 1.55
N SER A 27 5.94 12.12 1.65
CA SER A 27 6.85 12.18 0.50
C SER A 27 7.44 10.82 0.21
N LEU A 28 7.30 10.39 -1.05
CA LEU A 28 7.79 9.11 -1.55
C LEU A 28 8.82 9.37 -2.65
N GLU A 29 9.87 8.57 -2.68
CA GLU A 29 10.70 8.37 -3.87
C GLU A 29 10.01 7.37 -4.80
N GLN A 30 10.17 7.61 -6.10
CA GLN A 30 9.69 6.73 -7.16
C GLN A 30 10.63 6.81 -8.37
N HIS A 31 10.64 5.77 -9.19
CA HIS A 31 11.30 5.78 -10.49
C HIS A 31 10.31 6.26 -11.55
N GLY A 32 10.21 7.57 -11.69
CA GLY A 32 9.27 8.18 -12.63
C GLY A 32 9.45 7.67 -14.07
N ALA A 33 8.38 7.70 -14.86
CA ALA A 33 8.21 7.07 -16.16
C ALA A 33 9.24 7.47 -17.24
N THR A 34 10.04 8.50 -16.99
CA THR A 34 11.11 8.97 -17.87
C THR A 34 12.51 8.63 -17.35
N SER A 35 12.63 7.91 -16.25
CA SER A 35 13.89 7.51 -15.63
C SER A 35 14.32 6.10 -16.05
N ASP A 36 15.62 5.84 -16.01
CA ASP A 36 16.18 4.50 -16.32
C ASP A 36 15.72 3.41 -15.34
N GLY A 37 15.25 3.80 -14.15
CA GLY A 37 14.72 2.87 -13.16
C GLY A 37 13.24 2.53 -13.32
N PHE A 38 12.54 3.13 -14.30
CA PHE A 38 11.13 2.87 -14.53
C PHE A 38 10.92 1.48 -15.12
N VAL A 39 10.00 0.72 -14.50
CA VAL A 39 9.58 -0.58 -15.01
C VAL A 39 8.07 -0.55 -15.19
N PRO A 40 7.54 -0.63 -16.43
CA PRO A 40 6.10 -0.62 -16.67
C PRO A 40 5.40 -1.77 -15.95
N GLY A 41 4.23 -1.51 -15.37
CA GLY A 41 3.44 -2.55 -14.71
C GLY A 41 3.93 -2.97 -13.32
N THR A 42 4.81 -2.18 -12.69
CA THR A 42 5.35 -2.48 -11.35
C THR A 42 5.19 -1.30 -10.40
N SER A 43 5.60 -1.51 -9.14
CA SER A 43 5.72 -0.50 -8.08
C SER A 43 6.86 0.51 -8.30
N SER A 44 7.31 0.73 -9.54
CA SER A 44 8.28 1.80 -9.85
C SER A 44 7.68 3.20 -9.71
N VAL A 45 6.36 3.33 -9.79
CA VAL A 45 5.58 4.58 -9.60
C VAL A 45 4.34 4.32 -8.76
N ILE A 46 3.74 5.37 -8.19
CA ILE A 46 2.43 5.26 -7.53
C ILE A 46 1.33 5.08 -8.57
N TRP A 47 0.45 4.13 -8.28
CA TRP A 47 -0.74 3.85 -9.08
C TRP A 47 -1.95 4.63 -8.55
N PRO A 48 -2.93 4.97 -9.44
CA PRO A 48 -4.10 5.75 -9.05
C PRO A 48 -4.90 5.17 -7.87
N SER A 49 -5.07 3.85 -7.76
CA SER A 49 -5.88 3.27 -6.69
C SER A 49 -5.21 3.43 -5.32
N ALA A 50 -3.88 3.41 -5.24
CA ALA A 50 -3.15 3.72 -4.00
C ALA A 50 -3.43 5.15 -3.51
N ARG A 51 -3.50 6.12 -4.43
CA ARG A 51 -3.86 7.49 -4.08
C ARG A 51 -5.31 7.59 -3.60
N LEU A 52 -6.26 7.02 -4.34
CA LEU A 52 -7.68 7.05 -3.98
C LEU A 52 -7.94 6.36 -2.64
N LEU A 53 -7.27 5.23 -2.38
CA LEU A 53 -7.36 4.53 -1.11
C LEU A 53 -6.81 5.39 0.04
N SER A 54 -5.72 6.11 -0.18
CA SER A 54 -5.15 7.03 0.82
C SER A 54 -6.07 8.21 1.12
N GLU A 55 -6.72 8.78 0.09
CA GLU A 55 -7.76 9.80 0.27
C GLU A 55 -8.94 9.25 1.07
N TYR A 56 -9.41 8.03 0.74
CA TYR A 56 -10.47 7.36 1.49
C TYR A 56 -10.11 7.15 2.97
N LEU A 57 -8.91 6.66 3.28
CA LEU A 57 -8.48 6.46 4.67
C LEU A 57 -8.52 7.76 5.49
N CYS A 58 -8.20 8.89 4.85
CA CYS A 58 -8.25 10.19 5.51
C CYS A 58 -9.68 10.63 5.84
N GLU A 59 -10.67 10.25 5.03
CA GLU A 59 -12.07 10.68 5.15
C GLU A 59 -12.94 9.68 5.94
N ALA A 60 -12.61 8.38 5.88
CA ALA A 60 -13.42 7.33 6.47
C ALA A 60 -13.29 7.25 8.01
N GLU A 61 -12.27 7.88 8.59
CA GLU A 61 -11.99 7.89 10.03
C GLU A 61 -11.94 6.49 10.66
N ILE A 62 -11.55 5.47 9.87
CA ILE A 62 -11.43 4.07 10.31
C ILE A 62 -10.08 3.74 10.97
N ILE A 63 -9.11 4.66 10.89
CA ILE A 63 -7.80 4.49 11.49
C ILE A 63 -7.80 5.10 12.89
N THR A 64 -7.50 4.28 13.89
CA THR A 64 -7.39 4.70 15.29
C THR A 64 -6.10 4.17 15.93
N PRO A 65 -5.68 4.71 17.09
CA PRO A 65 -4.52 4.23 17.85
C PRO A 65 -4.59 2.77 18.32
N GLU A 66 -5.72 2.10 18.17
CA GLU A 66 -5.92 0.69 18.49
C GLU A 66 -5.76 -0.23 17.27
N VAL A 67 -5.83 0.30 16.06
CA VAL A 67 -5.84 -0.49 14.81
C VAL A 67 -4.43 -0.87 14.36
N ASN A 68 -4.20 -2.17 14.20
CA ASN A 68 -3.00 -2.74 13.58
C ASN A 68 -3.26 -3.04 12.11
N VAL A 69 -2.41 -2.53 11.23
CA VAL A 69 -2.60 -2.58 9.78
C VAL A 69 -1.54 -3.46 9.14
N VAL A 70 -1.96 -4.27 8.17
CA VAL A 70 -1.05 -4.87 7.19
C VAL A 70 -1.43 -4.41 5.80
N GLU A 71 -0.46 -3.96 5.03
CA GLU A 71 -0.62 -3.69 3.60
C GLU A 71 0.03 -4.79 2.79
N LEU A 72 -0.75 -5.42 1.91
CA LEU A 72 -0.29 -6.41 0.96
C LEU A 72 0.00 -5.73 -0.38
N GLY A 73 1.15 -6.04 -1.00
CA GLY A 73 1.54 -5.41 -2.27
C GLY A 73 1.70 -3.89 -2.14
N ALA A 74 2.39 -3.44 -1.09
CA ALA A 74 2.48 -2.04 -0.72
C ALA A 74 3.19 -1.15 -1.76
N GLY A 75 3.97 -1.75 -2.66
CA GLY A 75 4.73 -1.05 -3.69
C GLY A 75 5.65 0.03 -3.11
N LEU A 76 5.28 1.30 -3.28
CA LEU A 76 6.03 2.44 -2.73
C LEU A 76 5.60 2.83 -1.31
N GLY A 77 4.51 2.27 -0.79
CA GLY A 77 4.05 2.37 0.59
C GLY A 77 3.04 3.48 0.88
N LEU A 78 2.45 4.12 -0.13
CA LEU A 78 1.59 5.30 0.09
C LEU A 78 0.43 5.03 1.06
N VAL A 79 -0.28 3.91 0.88
CA VAL A 79 -1.51 3.62 1.63
C VAL A 79 -1.19 3.33 3.09
N GLY A 80 -0.26 2.40 3.37
CA GLY A 80 0.11 2.07 4.73
C GLY A 80 0.84 3.21 5.44
N LEU A 81 1.64 4.02 4.74
CA LEU A 81 2.20 5.25 5.33
C LEU A 81 1.11 6.27 5.66
N THR A 82 0.03 6.31 4.87
CA THR A 82 -1.16 7.13 5.20
C THR A 82 -1.82 6.62 6.47
N ALA A 83 -2.06 5.31 6.59
CA ALA A 83 -2.60 4.73 7.82
C ALA A 83 -1.70 5.00 9.04
N ALA A 84 -0.38 4.84 8.90
CA ALA A 84 0.57 5.12 9.96
C ALA A 84 0.55 6.59 10.38
N SER A 85 0.48 7.51 9.42
CA SER A 85 0.42 8.94 9.66
C SER A 85 -0.92 9.43 10.21
N LEU A 86 -2.01 8.69 10.00
CA LEU A 86 -3.32 8.93 10.62
C LEU A 86 -3.40 8.40 12.06
N GLY A 87 -2.37 7.70 12.53
CA GLY A 87 -2.25 7.28 13.92
C GLY A 87 -2.61 5.82 14.18
N ALA A 88 -2.53 4.94 13.17
CA ALA A 88 -2.62 3.49 13.40
C ALA A 88 -1.61 3.03 14.48
N CYS A 89 -2.00 2.05 15.30
CA CYS A 89 -1.15 1.48 16.36
C CYS A 89 0.18 0.97 15.78
N SER A 90 0.07 0.14 14.73
CA SER A 90 1.20 -0.39 14.00
C SER A 90 0.82 -0.64 12.54
N VAL A 91 1.80 -0.52 11.65
CA VAL A 91 1.65 -0.79 10.22
C VAL A 91 2.77 -1.71 9.74
N LEU A 92 2.41 -2.85 9.15
CA LEU A 92 3.32 -3.70 8.40
C LEU A 92 3.10 -3.51 6.90
N LEU A 93 4.09 -2.96 6.21
CA LEU A 93 4.12 -2.87 4.75
C LEU A 93 4.75 -4.13 4.18
N THR A 94 4.06 -4.81 3.27
CA THR A 94 4.57 -6.02 2.64
C THR A 94 4.56 -5.93 1.12
N ASP A 95 5.64 -6.39 0.50
CA ASP A 95 5.80 -6.46 -0.95
C ASP A 95 6.85 -7.52 -1.32
N ASP A 96 6.87 -8.01 -2.55
CA ASP A 96 7.93 -8.94 -2.99
C ASP A 96 9.25 -8.19 -3.30
N GLN A 97 9.15 -6.91 -3.63
CA GLN A 97 10.23 -5.96 -3.89
C GLN A 97 10.20 -4.81 -2.87
N THR A 98 11.12 -4.84 -1.91
CA THR A 98 11.06 -3.94 -0.75
C THR A 98 12.07 -2.81 -0.75
N GLU A 99 13.00 -2.73 -1.70
CA GLU A 99 14.13 -1.79 -1.61
C GLU A 99 13.68 -0.31 -1.54
N ILE A 100 12.82 0.11 -2.48
CA ILE A 100 12.29 1.47 -2.50
C ILE A 100 11.26 1.71 -1.38
N LEU A 101 10.49 0.67 -1.04
CA LEU A 101 9.54 0.69 0.08
C LEU A 101 10.26 0.98 1.41
N PHE A 102 11.39 0.32 1.67
CA PHE A 102 12.23 0.57 2.84
C PHE A 102 12.76 2.00 2.87
N LYS A 103 13.20 2.54 1.73
CA LYS A 103 13.67 3.93 1.62
C LYS A 103 12.54 4.92 1.96
N ASN A 104 11.35 4.69 1.43
CA ASN A 104 10.17 5.53 1.68
C ASN A 104 9.70 5.45 3.14
N ALA A 105 9.61 4.25 3.70
CA ALA A 105 9.28 4.05 5.11
C ALA A 105 10.28 4.77 6.03
N LYS A 106 11.58 4.65 5.77
CA LYS A 106 12.62 5.36 6.52
C LYS A 106 12.51 6.88 6.36
N ARG A 107 12.26 7.37 5.15
CA ARG A 107 12.11 8.81 4.85
C ARG A 107 10.92 9.42 5.58
N SER A 108 9.84 8.66 5.78
CA SER A 108 8.64 9.14 6.47
C SER A 108 8.90 9.58 7.91
N GLY A 109 9.93 9.03 8.56
CA GLY A 109 10.21 9.28 9.98
C GLY A 109 9.21 8.65 10.95
N LEU A 110 8.25 7.86 10.45
CA LEU A 110 7.23 7.20 11.25
C LEU A 110 7.82 6.00 12.00
N THR A 111 7.58 5.94 13.31
CA THR A 111 8.13 4.90 14.19
C THR A 111 7.24 3.66 14.31
N ASN A 112 5.99 3.76 13.89
CA ASN A 112 4.97 2.70 13.91
C ASN A 112 4.92 1.90 12.59
N VAL A 113 5.94 2.00 11.74
CA VAL A 113 6.01 1.34 10.43
C VAL A 113 7.11 0.29 10.40
N LYS A 114 6.77 -0.91 9.94
CA LYS A 114 7.72 -1.98 9.60
C LYS A 114 7.55 -2.36 8.13
N VAL A 115 8.64 -2.77 7.50
CA VAL A 115 8.62 -3.29 6.13
C VAL A 115 9.11 -4.73 6.17
N SER A 116 8.43 -5.62 5.46
CA SER A 116 8.81 -7.03 5.33
C SER A 116 8.60 -7.51 3.92
N LYS A 117 9.51 -8.35 3.42
CA LYS A 117 9.32 -8.99 2.11
C LYS A 117 8.24 -10.06 2.23
N CYS A 118 7.16 -9.99 1.45
CA CYS A 118 6.19 -11.07 1.37
C CYS A 118 5.86 -11.41 -0.09
N LEU A 119 6.01 -12.68 -0.46
CA LEU A 119 5.48 -13.20 -1.72
C LEU A 119 4.01 -13.61 -1.51
N TRP A 120 3.17 -13.33 -2.50
CA TRP A 120 1.77 -13.80 -2.51
C TRP A 120 1.71 -15.32 -2.28
N GLY A 121 0.82 -15.76 -1.37
CA GLY A 121 0.70 -17.17 -0.97
C GLY A 121 1.72 -17.65 0.08
N GLU A 122 2.71 -16.83 0.46
CA GLU A 122 3.63 -17.11 1.57
C GLU A 122 3.36 -16.29 2.83
N CYS A 123 2.38 -15.38 2.79
CA CYS A 123 2.10 -14.46 3.91
C CYS A 123 1.46 -15.17 5.12
N SER A 124 0.55 -16.14 4.94
CA SER A 124 0.01 -16.98 6.04
C SER A 124 1.06 -17.81 6.75
N ARG A 125 2.02 -18.38 6.02
CA ARG A 125 3.06 -19.25 6.58
C ARG A 125 4.00 -18.53 7.54
N ARG A 126 4.02 -17.20 7.50
CA ARG A 126 4.90 -16.35 8.28
C ARG A 126 4.29 -15.88 9.59
N LYS A 127 3.05 -16.28 9.89
CA LYS A 127 2.44 -16.04 11.21
C LYS A 127 3.35 -16.58 12.30
N LYS A 128 3.99 -15.67 13.05
CA LYS A 128 4.19 -15.93 14.47
C LYS A 128 2.79 -15.94 15.08
N ALA A 129 2.51 -16.90 15.96
CA ALA A 129 1.18 -17.18 16.50
C ALA A 129 0.50 -16.02 17.26
N GLU A 130 1.13 -14.84 17.32
CA GLU A 130 0.73 -13.67 18.10
C GLU A 130 0.54 -12.38 17.26
N GLU A 131 0.85 -12.39 15.95
CA GLU A 131 0.63 -11.22 15.09
C GLU A 131 -0.78 -11.27 14.47
N THR A 132 -1.69 -10.49 15.03
CA THR A 132 -3.04 -10.24 14.49
C THR A 132 -3.11 -8.82 13.90
N TYR A 133 -3.81 -8.66 12.79
CA TYR A 133 -4.06 -7.36 12.16
C TYR A 133 -5.56 -7.08 12.18
N ASP A 134 -5.94 -5.85 12.48
CA ASP A 134 -7.34 -5.42 12.53
C ASP A 134 -7.83 -5.00 11.13
N LEU A 135 -6.91 -4.50 10.29
CA LEU A 135 -7.19 -4.00 8.95
C LEU A 135 -6.17 -4.52 7.92
N ILE A 136 -6.66 -5.10 6.83
CA ILE A 136 -5.85 -5.41 5.64
C ILE A 136 -6.10 -4.38 4.56
N LEU A 137 -5.03 -3.82 4.03
CA LEU A 137 -5.03 -2.89 2.91
C LEU A 137 -4.40 -3.54 1.68
N GLY A 138 -4.95 -3.22 0.51
CA GLY A 138 -4.38 -3.60 -0.77
C GLY A 138 -4.90 -2.73 -1.90
N SER A 139 -4.01 -2.22 -2.74
CA SER A 139 -4.36 -1.44 -3.93
C SER A 139 -3.67 -2.00 -5.17
N ASP A 140 -4.40 -2.08 -6.28
CA ASP A 140 -3.86 -2.52 -7.58
C ASP A 140 -3.24 -3.93 -7.59
N LEU A 141 -3.78 -4.84 -6.75
CA LEU A 141 -3.25 -6.20 -6.57
C LEU A 141 -3.45 -7.14 -7.76
N ILE A 142 -4.36 -6.80 -8.67
CA ILE A 142 -4.69 -7.62 -9.84
C ILE A 142 -4.44 -6.78 -11.08
N TYR A 143 -3.35 -7.07 -11.80
CA TYR A 143 -3.04 -6.43 -13.07
C TYR A 143 -2.71 -7.47 -14.14
N ASN A 144 -3.24 -7.24 -15.34
CA ASN A 144 -3.18 -8.21 -16.43
C ASN A 144 -1.88 -8.08 -17.22
N GLN A 145 -0.85 -8.83 -16.84
CA GLN A 145 0.14 -9.35 -17.79
C GLN A 145 0.45 -10.81 -17.43
N GLY A 146 -0.33 -11.73 -18.01
CA GLY A 146 -0.05 -13.17 -17.94
C GLY A 146 -0.45 -13.89 -16.65
N PHE A 147 -1.34 -13.31 -15.84
CA PHE A 147 -1.93 -14.01 -14.70
C PHE A 147 -2.81 -15.17 -15.20
N ASN A 148 -2.24 -16.37 -15.23
CA ASN A 148 -3.02 -17.60 -15.33
C ASN A 148 -3.77 -17.77 -14.01
N LEU A 149 -5.11 -17.65 -14.06
CA LEU A 149 -6.04 -18.03 -13.01
C LEU A 149 -6.01 -19.56 -12.81
N GLY A 150 -4.89 -20.08 -12.34
CA GLY A 150 -4.65 -21.50 -12.08
C GLY A 150 -4.35 -21.84 -10.62
N SER A 151 -4.21 -20.87 -9.74
CA SER A 151 -4.02 -21.12 -8.31
C SER A 151 -4.65 -20.02 -7.48
N SER A 152 -5.30 -20.44 -6.42
CA SER A 152 -6.00 -19.72 -5.34
C SER A 152 -5.14 -18.69 -4.57
N ALA A 153 -4.24 -17.95 -5.23
CA ALA A 153 -3.19 -17.17 -4.60
C ALA A 153 -3.55 -15.71 -4.29
N ALA A 154 -4.72 -15.23 -4.73
CA ALA A 154 -5.16 -13.85 -4.48
C ALA A 154 -5.87 -13.66 -3.12
N TRP A 155 -6.33 -14.75 -2.50
CA TRP A 155 -7.06 -14.69 -1.24
C TRP A 155 -6.51 -15.75 -0.29
N ASP A 156 -5.99 -15.29 0.84
CA ASP A 156 -5.51 -16.14 1.92
C ASP A 156 -6.63 -16.29 2.97
N PRO A 157 -7.33 -17.44 3.03
CA PRO A 157 -8.42 -17.67 3.97
C PRO A 157 -8.00 -17.61 5.43
N GLU A 158 -6.70 -17.74 5.72
CA GLU A 158 -6.22 -17.88 7.09
C GLU A 158 -6.04 -16.54 7.80
N LEU A 159 -5.99 -15.40 7.08
CA LEU A 159 -5.94 -14.08 7.73
C LEU A 159 -7.30 -13.79 8.37
N ALA A 160 -7.40 -13.98 9.70
CA ALA A 160 -8.56 -13.60 10.48
C ALA A 160 -8.56 -12.07 10.60
N VAL A 161 -9.47 -11.41 9.90
CA VAL A 161 -9.58 -9.95 9.88
C VAL A 161 -11.03 -9.51 9.85
N GLU A 162 -11.34 -8.45 10.58
CA GLU A 162 -12.69 -7.89 10.67
C GLU A 162 -13.02 -6.97 9.47
N MET A 163 -12.01 -6.50 8.74
CA MET A 163 -12.19 -5.65 7.56
C MET A 163 -11.02 -5.79 6.57
N VAL A 164 -11.34 -6.12 5.31
CA VAL A 164 -10.38 -6.07 4.18
C VAL A 164 -10.83 -4.98 3.23
N LEU A 165 -9.92 -4.05 2.91
CA LEU A 165 -10.16 -3.01 1.92
C LEU A 165 -9.23 -3.25 0.72
N VAL A 166 -9.81 -3.81 -0.33
CA VAL A 166 -9.16 -3.95 -1.64
C VAL A 166 -9.81 -2.98 -2.62
N MET A 167 -9.03 -2.08 -3.19
CA MET A 167 -9.50 -1.23 -4.29
C MET A 167 -8.99 -1.78 -5.62
N LEU A 168 -9.92 -2.20 -6.48
CA LEU A 168 -9.64 -2.63 -7.86
C LEU A 168 -10.40 -1.72 -8.82
N ASN A 169 -9.69 -1.09 -9.76
CA ASN A 169 -10.30 -0.30 -10.85
C ASN A 169 -11.33 0.75 -10.39
N GLY A 170 -11.10 1.41 -9.26
CA GLY A 170 -11.97 2.49 -8.76
C GLY A 170 -13.24 2.05 -8.03
N TRP A 171 -13.43 0.76 -7.74
CA TRP A 171 -14.54 0.25 -6.93
C TRP A 171 -14.01 -0.28 -5.59
N CYS A 172 -14.54 0.27 -4.49
CA CYS A 172 -14.25 -0.16 -3.12
C CYS A 172 -15.05 -1.43 -2.82
N HIS A 173 -14.39 -2.58 -2.69
CA HIS A 173 -15.01 -3.79 -2.16
C HIS A 173 -14.70 -3.90 -0.67
N ILE A 174 -15.73 -3.71 0.16
CA ILE A 174 -15.73 -4.15 1.56
C ILE A 174 -16.11 -5.63 1.50
N ILE A 175 -15.16 -6.52 1.73
CA ILE A 175 -15.47 -7.93 1.96
C ILE A 175 -15.70 -8.08 3.46
N LYS A 176 -16.97 -8.23 3.84
CA LYS A 176 -17.37 -8.77 5.15
C LYS A 176 -17.33 -10.29 5.12
#